data_AF-A0A7W2EKD7-F1
#
_entry.id   AF-A0A7W2EKD7-F1
#
_cell.length_a   1.000
_cell.length_b   1.000
_cell.length_c   1.000
_cell.angle_alpha   90.00
_cell.angle_beta   90.00
_cell.angle_gamma   90.00
#
_symmetry.space_group_name_H-M   'P 1'
#
loop_
_entity.id
_entity.type
_entity.pdbx_description
1 polymer ?
#
loop_
_entity_poly.entity_id
_entity_poly.type
_entity_poly.pdbx_seq_one_letter_code
_entity_poly.pdbx_strand_id
1 'polypeptide(L)'
;MDAMAEHPDTGGVRFDISNGQVTGEARVVGSHSISMHLPANATFVVGSGTVTETLSGSHTTTTLQFAQDSTDATLYHLVSRSLVVAQPSTSNDHGALSGYGFTISGGAVTAMSVTQGHGSHTSTHEVRIAPTATFTVGTGTVTETVVQGNEVETISYVQTGSAGLYAVAATTETIIQAGAATTRLAVEPFERDTFAIDANGVVGQVQHVLPDGTLKTVAASAATTYTQLAPGYVAEFHTQGTHTRYEVFADGNGDGIYTAVAHGAGTTVDLVGLQAQISSAIHAVL
;
A
#
# COMPACT_ATOMS: atom_id res chain seq x y z
N MET A 1 -10.56 19.06 -9.83
CA MET A 1 -9.86 18.44 -10.98
C MET A 1 -9.04 17.31 -10.40
N ASP A 2 -9.65 16.13 -10.31
CA ASP A 2 -9.00 14.92 -9.82
C ASP A 2 -9.12 13.91 -10.96
N ALA A 3 -8.20 13.99 -11.91
CA ALA A 3 -8.34 13.30 -13.21
C ALA A 3 -7.68 11.92 -13.24
N MET A 4 -7.10 11.44 -12.14
CA MET A 4 -6.37 10.16 -12.13
C MET A 4 -6.49 9.34 -10.83
N ALA A 5 -7.38 9.69 -9.90
CA ALA A 5 -7.44 9.02 -8.60
C ALA A 5 -8.35 7.79 -8.49
N GLU A 6 -9.17 7.47 -9.50
CA GLU A 6 -10.09 6.33 -9.38
C GLU A 6 -9.66 5.15 -10.27
N HIS A 7 -9.23 4.09 -9.58
CA HIS A 7 -8.91 2.73 -10.01
C HIS A 7 -7.54 2.48 -10.69
N PRO A 8 -6.61 1.76 -10.01
CA PRO A 8 -5.36 1.25 -10.61
C PRO A 8 -5.55 0.05 -11.57
N ASP A 9 -6.78 -0.28 -11.95
CA ASP A 9 -7.03 -1.42 -12.83
C ASP A 9 -6.82 -1.08 -14.31
N THR A 10 -5.66 -1.50 -14.83
CA THR A 10 -5.33 -1.78 -16.25
C THR A 10 -5.17 -0.61 -17.24
N GLY A 11 -5.38 0.63 -16.84
CA GLY A 11 -5.13 1.78 -17.72
C GLY A 11 -3.69 2.28 -17.65
N GLY A 12 -2.95 2.27 -18.76
CA GLY A 12 -1.66 2.95 -18.86
C GLY A 12 -1.81 4.39 -19.37
N VAL A 13 -0.73 5.15 -19.35
CA VAL A 13 -0.65 6.51 -19.88
C VAL A 13 0.33 6.53 -21.05
N ARG A 14 0.01 7.27 -22.11
CA ARG A 14 0.93 7.57 -23.19
C ARG A 14 1.27 9.04 -23.17
N PHE A 15 2.57 9.35 -23.26
CA PHE A 15 3.08 10.71 -23.39
C PHE A 15 3.59 10.96 -24.81
N ASP A 16 3.18 12.09 -25.40
CA ASP A 16 3.79 12.59 -26.63
C ASP A 16 4.97 13.47 -26.27
N ILE A 17 6.19 12.95 -26.45
CA ILE A 17 7.44 13.61 -26.04
C ILE A 17 8.17 14.14 -27.27
N SER A 18 8.45 15.45 -27.30
CA SER A 18 9.20 16.11 -28.35
C SER A 18 10.27 17.01 -27.75
N ASN A 19 11.53 16.88 -28.23
CA ASN A 19 12.68 17.62 -27.71
C ASN A 19 12.85 17.52 -26.17
N GLY A 20 12.55 16.35 -25.60
CA GLY A 20 12.64 16.10 -24.16
C GLY A 20 11.52 16.74 -23.33
N GLN A 21 10.46 17.25 -23.97
CA GLN A 21 9.30 17.87 -23.32
C GLN A 21 8.03 17.07 -23.61
N VAL A 22 7.16 16.96 -22.61
CA VAL A 22 5.81 16.40 -22.78
C VAL A 22 4.94 17.45 -23.48
N THR A 23 4.39 17.09 -24.63
CA THR A 23 3.51 17.93 -25.47
C THR A 23 2.07 17.44 -25.55
N GLY A 24 1.82 16.22 -25.10
CA GLY A 24 0.51 15.61 -25.04
C GLY A 24 0.50 14.42 -24.09
N GLU A 25 -0.68 14.07 -23.61
CA GLU A 25 -0.92 12.95 -22.73
C GLU A 25 -2.22 12.27 -23.13
N ALA A 26 -2.28 10.95 -23.02
CA ALA A 26 -3.49 10.17 -23.27
C ALA A 26 -3.61 9.00 -22.29
N ARG A 27 -4.82 8.75 -21.80
CA ARG A 27 -5.15 7.51 -21.09
C ARG A 27 -5.33 6.39 -22.10
N VAL A 28 -4.70 5.26 -21.87
CA VAL A 28 -4.79 4.04 -22.69
C VAL A 28 -5.71 3.05 -22.00
N VAL A 29 -6.75 2.59 -22.69
CA VAL A 29 -7.70 1.56 -22.23
C VAL A 29 -7.82 0.51 -23.31
N GLY A 30 -7.20 -0.65 -23.11
CA GLY A 30 -7.08 -1.67 -24.14
C GLY A 30 -6.38 -1.13 -25.38
N SER A 31 -7.05 -1.17 -26.54
CA SER A 31 -6.53 -0.63 -27.81
C SER A 31 -6.91 0.83 -28.07
N HIS A 32 -7.53 1.51 -27.11
CA HIS A 32 -8.01 2.88 -27.27
C HIS A 32 -7.16 3.86 -26.48
N SER A 33 -6.94 5.03 -27.07
CA SER A 33 -6.29 6.16 -26.40
C SER A 33 -7.24 7.33 -26.35
N ILE A 34 -7.39 7.92 -25.18
CA ILE A 34 -8.23 9.08 -24.92
C ILE A 34 -7.30 10.22 -24.56
N SER A 35 -7.16 11.21 -25.45
CA SER A 35 -6.35 12.40 -25.19
C SER A 35 -6.84 13.12 -23.93
N MET A 36 -5.89 13.55 -23.12
CA MET A 36 -6.11 14.29 -21.89
C MET A 36 -5.58 15.69 -22.02
N HIS A 37 -6.17 16.60 -21.25
CA HIS A 37 -5.68 17.97 -21.19
C HIS A 37 -4.51 18.02 -20.21
N LEU A 38 -3.34 18.50 -20.69
CA LEU A 38 -2.21 18.79 -19.82
C LEU A 38 -2.57 19.93 -18.86
N PRO A 39 -2.51 19.73 -17.54
CA PRO A 39 -2.82 20.79 -16.59
C PRO A 39 -1.87 21.97 -16.76
N ALA A 40 -2.40 23.20 -16.76
CA ALA A 40 -1.59 24.41 -16.97
C ALA A 40 -0.54 24.64 -15.87
N ASN A 41 -0.70 24.02 -14.70
CA ASN A 41 0.21 24.07 -13.56
C ASN A 41 1.09 22.81 -13.44
N ALA A 42 1.08 21.94 -14.45
CA ALA A 42 1.95 20.76 -14.51
C ALA A 42 3.34 21.14 -15.04
N THR A 43 4.37 20.59 -14.41
CA THR A 43 5.73 20.53 -14.97
C THR A 43 6.15 19.08 -15.15
N PHE A 44 6.82 18.76 -16.24
CA PHE A 44 7.25 17.41 -16.57
C PHE A 44 8.77 17.30 -16.58
N VAL A 45 9.30 16.21 -16.02
CA VAL A 45 10.69 15.79 -16.16
C VAL A 45 10.71 14.43 -16.88
N VAL A 46 11.32 14.38 -18.06
CA VAL A 46 11.47 13.16 -18.85
C VAL A 46 12.85 12.56 -18.56
N GLY A 47 12.85 11.36 -17.98
CA GLY A 47 14.04 10.55 -17.75
C GLY A 47 14.17 9.40 -18.75
N SER A 48 15.17 8.56 -18.57
CA SER A 48 15.28 7.31 -19.34
C SER A 48 14.24 6.31 -18.83
N GLY A 49 13.19 6.07 -19.62
CA GLY A 49 12.11 5.14 -19.28
C GLY A 49 11.18 5.64 -18.16
N THR A 50 11.23 6.92 -17.80
CA THR A 50 10.38 7.48 -16.74
C THR A 50 9.87 8.87 -17.12
N VAL A 51 8.66 9.20 -16.67
CA VAL A 51 8.12 10.56 -16.71
C VAL A 51 7.70 10.94 -15.31
N THR A 52 8.12 12.11 -14.83
CA THR A 52 7.66 12.68 -13.56
C THR A 52 6.82 13.92 -13.86
N GLU A 53 5.56 13.89 -13.47
CA GLU A 53 4.66 15.05 -13.49
C GLU A 53 4.62 15.67 -12.10
N THR A 54 4.71 17.00 -12.03
CA THR A 54 4.54 17.76 -10.78
C THR A 54 3.48 18.82 -10.97
N LEU A 55 2.41 18.72 -10.20
CA LEU A 55 1.29 19.65 -10.15
C LEU A 55 1.46 20.55 -8.93
N SER A 56 1.78 21.82 -9.16
CA SER A 56 1.95 22.79 -8.07
C SER A 56 0.65 23.55 -7.82
N GLY A 57 0.08 23.39 -6.62
CA GLY A 57 -1.03 24.17 -6.11
C GLY A 57 -0.57 25.17 -5.05
N SER A 58 -1.49 26.03 -4.59
CA SER A 58 -1.20 26.99 -3.51
C SER A 58 -1.11 26.37 -2.12
N HIS A 59 -1.69 25.18 -1.93
CA HIS A 59 -1.74 24.48 -0.64
C HIS A 59 -1.08 23.11 -0.68
N THR A 60 -1.04 22.48 -1.85
CA THR A 60 -0.50 21.14 -2.06
C THR A 60 0.32 21.06 -3.32
N THR A 61 1.33 20.21 -3.29
CA THR A 61 2.07 19.76 -4.48
C THR A 61 1.82 18.27 -4.66
N THR A 62 1.38 17.88 -5.86
CA THR A 62 1.24 16.47 -6.22
C THR A 62 2.35 16.10 -7.20
N THR A 63 3.06 15.01 -6.94
CA THR A 63 4.05 14.43 -7.85
C THR A 63 3.59 13.05 -8.26
N LEU A 64 3.48 12.81 -9.57
CA LEU A 64 3.17 11.51 -10.15
C LEU A 64 4.42 11.01 -10.87
N GLN A 65 4.84 9.79 -10.58
CA GLN A 65 5.94 9.14 -11.26
C GLN A 65 5.41 7.97 -12.09
N PHE A 66 5.80 7.97 -13.35
CA PHE A 66 5.44 6.95 -14.32
C PHE A 66 6.68 6.22 -14.80
N ALA A 67 6.57 4.90 -14.95
CA ALA A 67 7.61 4.06 -15.55
C ALA A 67 7.11 3.46 -16.86
N GLN A 68 8.00 3.41 -17.85
CA GLN A 68 7.72 2.83 -19.16
C GLN A 68 7.45 1.32 -19.03
N ASP A 69 6.47 0.83 -19.78
CA ASP A 69 6.18 -0.59 -19.86
C ASP A 69 7.35 -1.31 -20.56
N SER A 70 7.81 -2.41 -19.96
CA SER A 70 8.93 -3.20 -20.48
C SER A 70 8.66 -3.86 -21.83
N THR A 71 7.40 -4.01 -22.21
CA THR A 71 6.93 -4.65 -23.45
C THR A 71 6.40 -3.65 -24.48
N ASP A 72 6.05 -2.43 -24.05
CA ASP A 72 5.59 -1.34 -24.91
C ASP A 72 6.24 -0.01 -24.51
N ALA A 73 7.23 0.41 -25.28
CA ALA A 73 7.94 1.67 -25.05
C ALA A 73 7.06 2.93 -25.20
N THR A 74 5.83 2.82 -25.68
CA THR A 74 4.88 3.93 -25.80
C THR A 74 3.90 4.02 -24.63
N LEU A 75 3.88 3.02 -23.77
CA LEU A 75 3.00 2.92 -22.61
C LEU A 75 3.80 3.18 -21.33
N TYR A 76 3.18 3.87 -20.39
CA TYR A 76 3.71 4.13 -19.06
C TYR A 76 2.67 3.75 -18.00
N HIS A 77 3.14 3.29 -16.85
CA HIS A 77 2.30 2.96 -15.70
C HIS A 77 2.67 3.86 -14.52
N LEU A 78 1.67 4.27 -13.74
CA LEU A 78 1.90 4.96 -12.49
C LEU A 78 2.66 4.01 -11.55
N VAL A 79 3.79 4.48 -11.01
CA VAL A 79 4.61 3.73 -10.04
C VAL A 79 4.70 4.43 -8.70
N SER A 80 4.45 5.74 -8.65
CA SER A 80 4.34 6.46 -7.39
C SER A 80 3.46 7.69 -7.51
N ARG A 81 2.75 7.99 -6.43
CA ARG A 81 2.00 9.22 -6.22
C ARG A 81 2.44 9.82 -4.90
N SER A 82 2.82 11.08 -4.90
CA SER A 82 3.15 11.83 -3.68
C SER A 82 2.30 13.08 -3.60
N LEU A 83 1.77 13.38 -2.42
CA LEU A 83 1.09 14.62 -2.08
C LEU A 83 1.83 15.26 -0.92
N VAL A 84 2.24 16.52 -1.07
CA VAL A 84 2.90 17.31 -0.02
C VAL A 84 2.03 18.52 0.29
N VAL A 85 1.74 18.74 1.58
CA VAL A 85 1.01 19.89 2.07
C VAL A 85 2.00 20.99 2.42
N ALA A 86 1.85 22.17 1.79
CA ALA A 86 2.82 23.26 1.93
C ALA A 86 2.88 23.83 3.35
N GLN A 87 1.74 23.89 4.03
CA GLN A 87 1.60 24.37 5.41
C GLN A 87 0.67 23.42 6.17
N PRO A 88 1.18 22.29 6.67
CA PRO A 88 0.39 21.34 7.43
C PRO A 88 -0.18 22.01 8.67
N SER A 89 -1.45 21.78 8.95
CA SER A 89 -2.17 22.36 10.08
C SER A 89 -3.18 21.37 10.62
N THR A 90 -3.32 21.30 11.94
CA THR A 90 -4.41 20.56 12.57
C THR A 90 -5.70 21.36 12.65
N SER A 91 -5.73 22.60 12.15
CA SER A 91 -6.92 23.46 12.17
C SER A 91 -7.15 24.17 10.85
N ASN A 92 -8.42 24.40 10.49
CA ASN A 92 -8.78 25.25 9.36
C ASN A 92 -9.21 26.67 9.81
N ASP A 93 -9.37 27.57 8.83
CA ASP A 93 -9.75 28.98 9.07
C ASP A 93 -11.13 29.18 9.70
N HIS A 94 -11.94 28.10 9.78
CA HIS A 94 -13.27 28.10 10.40
C HIS A 94 -13.23 27.56 11.84
N GLY A 95 -12.05 27.27 12.39
CA GLY A 95 -11.87 26.75 13.74
C GLY A 95 -12.26 25.27 13.89
N ALA A 96 -12.35 24.52 12.78
CA ALA A 96 -12.41 23.07 12.83
C ALA A 96 -11.02 22.51 13.13
N LEU A 97 -10.96 21.50 14.00
CA LEU A 97 -9.78 20.76 14.39
C LEU A 97 -9.81 19.38 13.73
N SER A 98 -8.70 18.95 13.15
CA SER A 98 -8.47 17.58 12.68
C SER A 98 -6.98 17.27 12.80
N GLY A 99 -6.61 16.28 13.60
CA GLY A 99 -5.22 15.94 13.83
C GLY A 99 -5.03 14.54 14.38
N TYR A 100 -3.80 14.05 14.25
CA TYR A 100 -3.41 12.73 14.74
C TYR A 100 -2.67 12.85 16.06
N GLY A 101 -2.92 11.90 16.97
CA GLY A 101 -2.19 11.74 18.21
C GLY A 101 -1.46 10.40 18.23
N PHE A 102 -0.22 10.40 18.70
CA PHE A 102 0.61 9.20 18.83
C PHE A 102 0.99 8.96 20.29
N THR A 103 0.81 7.73 20.77
CA THR A 103 1.39 7.29 22.03
C THR A 103 2.73 6.65 21.73
N ILE A 104 3.80 7.19 22.32
CA ILE A 104 5.18 6.76 22.07
C ILE A 104 5.78 6.23 23.37
N SER A 105 6.20 4.97 23.36
CA SER A 105 6.84 4.30 24.51
C SER A 105 8.13 3.64 24.06
N GLY A 106 9.22 3.90 24.77
CA GLY A 106 10.54 3.34 24.42
C GLY A 106 11.05 3.75 23.03
N GLY A 107 10.55 4.86 22.47
CA GLY A 107 10.89 5.32 21.12
C GLY A 107 10.05 4.72 19.99
N ALA A 108 9.09 3.84 20.30
CA ALA A 108 8.18 3.24 19.32
C ALA A 108 6.75 3.79 19.49
N VAL A 109 6.02 3.92 18.37
CA VAL A 109 4.58 4.22 18.38
C VAL A 109 3.83 2.96 18.82
N THR A 110 3.03 3.06 19.88
CA THR A 110 2.24 1.95 20.43
C THR A 110 0.74 2.12 20.28
N ALA A 111 0.28 3.35 19.99
CA ALA A 111 -1.11 3.64 19.68
C ALA A 111 -1.21 4.92 18.84
N MET A 112 -2.23 4.97 18.00
CA MET A 112 -2.56 6.12 17.16
C MET A 112 -4.02 6.51 17.41
N SER A 113 -4.32 7.80 17.30
CA SER A 113 -5.66 8.32 17.43
C SER A 113 -5.89 9.46 16.44
N VAL A 114 -7.16 9.70 16.11
CA VAL A 114 -7.59 10.88 15.36
C VAL A 114 -8.48 11.72 16.26
N THR A 115 -8.18 13.01 16.33
CA THR A 115 -8.97 14.01 17.05
C THR A 115 -9.63 14.93 16.05
N GLN A 116 -10.95 15.05 16.13
CA GLN A 116 -11.75 15.94 15.31
C GLN A 116 -12.55 16.88 16.20
N GLY A 117 -12.79 18.11 15.76
CA GLY A 117 -13.55 19.05 16.56
C GLY A 117 -14.00 20.29 15.80
N HIS A 118 -14.93 21.03 16.40
CA HIS A 118 -15.40 22.32 15.90
C HIS A 118 -15.82 23.20 17.08
N GLY A 119 -15.19 24.38 17.20
CA GLY A 119 -15.41 25.27 18.34
C GLY A 119 -15.01 24.61 19.66
N SER A 120 -15.95 24.49 20.61
CA SER A 120 -15.71 23.90 21.93
C SER A 120 -15.91 22.38 21.99
N HIS A 121 -16.28 21.72 20.90
CA HIS A 121 -16.55 20.28 20.87
C HIS A 121 -15.42 19.54 20.16
N THR A 122 -14.88 18.52 20.83
CA THR A 122 -13.84 17.64 20.29
C THR A 122 -14.18 16.18 20.58
N SER A 123 -13.90 15.30 19.64
CA SER A 123 -13.94 13.85 19.82
C SER A 123 -12.60 13.24 19.40
N THR A 124 -12.17 12.21 20.14
CA THR A 124 -10.95 11.47 19.86
C THR A 124 -11.30 9.99 19.74
N HIS A 125 -10.79 9.36 18.69
CA HIS A 125 -11.01 7.96 18.38
C HIS A 125 -9.67 7.28 18.14
N GLU A 126 -9.51 6.06 18.63
CA GLU A 126 -8.34 5.24 18.33
C GLU A 126 -8.36 4.84 16.85
N VAL A 127 -7.18 4.86 16.24
CA VAL A 127 -6.93 4.35 14.90
C VAL A 127 -6.17 3.06 15.05
N ARG A 128 -6.68 2.00 14.43
CA ARG A 128 -6.02 0.71 14.43
C ARG A 128 -4.77 0.79 13.57
N ILE A 129 -3.62 0.47 14.17
CA ILE A 129 -2.34 0.35 13.46
C ILE A 129 -2.34 -0.98 12.70
N ALA A 130 -2.03 -0.94 11.41
CA ALA A 130 -1.87 -2.15 10.60
C ALA A 130 -0.65 -2.95 11.09
N PRO A 131 -0.70 -4.29 11.15
CA PRO A 131 0.44 -5.12 11.52
C PRO A 131 1.68 -4.94 10.62
N THR A 132 1.46 -4.57 9.36
CA THR A 132 2.51 -4.25 8.39
C THR A 132 3.01 -2.80 8.48
N ALA A 133 2.47 -2.01 9.42
CA ALA A 133 2.89 -0.62 9.62
C ALA A 133 4.14 -0.54 10.48
N THR A 134 5.04 0.34 10.09
CA THR A 134 6.24 0.72 10.84
C THR A 134 6.28 2.21 11.04
N PHE A 135 6.90 2.65 12.14
CA PHE A 135 6.97 4.06 12.49
C PHE A 135 8.41 4.50 12.72
N THR A 136 8.75 5.65 12.17
CA THR A 136 9.95 6.41 12.54
C THR A 136 9.54 7.66 13.30
N VAL A 137 10.06 7.83 14.51
CA VAL A 137 9.79 9.01 15.35
C VAL A 137 10.99 9.96 15.27
N GLY A 138 10.73 11.19 14.82
CA GLY A 138 11.70 12.29 14.80
C GLY A 138 11.32 13.41 15.78
N THR A 139 12.13 14.47 15.80
CA THR A 139 11.83 15.68 16.58
C THR A 139 10.66 16.42 15.95
N GLY A 140 9.47 16.29 16.53
CA GLY A 140 8.24 16.93 16.03
C GLY A 140 7.68 16.28 14.77
N THR A 141 8.15 15.09 14.39
CA THR A 141 7.66 14.35 13.23
C THR A 141 7.43 12.87 13.57
N VAL A 142 6.45 12.27 12.90
CA VAL A 142 6.24 10.82 12.89
C VAL A 142 6.05 10.42 11.44
N THR A 143 6.70 9.35 11.00
CA THR A 143 6.49 8.79 9.66
C THR A 143 5.97 7.38 9.82
N GLU A 144 4.79 7.12 9.26
CA GLU A 144 4.20 5.79 9.14
C GLU A 144 4.53 5.23 7.75
N THR A 145 4.95 3.98 7.68
CA THR A 145 5.08 3.23 6.43
C THR A 145 4.31 1.93 6.57
N VAL A 146 3.31 1.72 5.71
CA VAL A 146 2.44 0.53 5.71
C VAL A 146 2.49 -0.14 4.35
N VAL A 147 2.47 -1.48 4.35
CA VAL A 147 2.30 -2.28 3.14
C VAL A 147 0.87 -2.81 3.10
N GLN A 148 0.13 -2.50 2.04
CA GLN A 148 -1.24 -2.96 1.82
C GLN A 148 -1.51 -3.11 0.33
N GLY A 149 -2.27 -4.14 -0.06
CA GLY A 149 -2.48 -4.48 -1.46
C GLY A 149 -1.14 -4.70 -2.16
N ASN A 150 -0.95 -4.04 -3.29
CA ASN A 150 0.33 -4.01 -4.00
C ASN A 150 1.07 -2.68 -3.80
N GLU A 151 0.86 -2.01 -2.68
CA GLU A 151 1.36 -0.66 -2.44
C GLU A 151 2.13 -0.55 -1.14
N VAL A 152 3.11 0.36 -1.14
CA VAL A 152 3.74 0.88 0.08
C VAL A 152 3.26 2.31 0.26
N GLU A 153 2.46 2.57 1.28
CA GLU A 153 2.03 3.90 1.66
C GLU A 153 2.96 4.44 2.75
N THR A 154 3.42 5.67 2.59
CA THR A 154 4.20 6.40 3.58
C THR A 154 3.53 7.73 3.90
N ILE A 155 3.14 7.91 5.15
CA ILE A 155 2.50 9.14 5.64
C ILE A 155 3.47 9.84 6.60
N SER A 156 3.79 11.08 6.29
CA SER A 156 4.58 11.96 7.16
C SER A 156 3.64 12.87 7.93
N TYR A 157 3.78 12.84 9.25
CA TYR A 157 3.05 13.66 10.20
C TYR A 157 4.01 14.67 10.83
N VAL A 158 3.57 15.92 10.93
CA VAL A 158 4.34 16.98 11.61
C VAL A 158 3.53 17.58 12.74
N GLN A 159 4.17 17.79 13.87
CA GLN A 159 3.54 18.40 15.02
C GLN A 159 3.26 19.87 14.73
N THR A 160 2.00 20.28 14.86
CA THR A 160 1.61 21.67 14.64
C THR A 160 1.18 22.30 15.97
N GLY A 161 2.00 23.21 16.49
CA GLY A 161 1.77 23.85 17.78
C GLY A 161 2.11 22.99 18.99
N SER A 162 1.60 23.37 20.17
CA SER A 162 1.99 22.78 21.46
C SER A 162 1.04 21.68 21.97
N ALA A 163 -0.07 21.41 21.29
CA ALA A 163 -1.13 20.53 21.77
C ALA A 163 -0.88 19.01 21.58
N GLY A 164 0.31 18.62 21.13
CA GLY A 164 0.66 17.20 20.90
C GLY A 164 -0.08 16.55 19.73
N LEU A 165 -0.75 17.32 18.88
CA LEU A 165 -1.39 16.85 17.65
C LEU A 165 -0.48 17.06 16.45
N TYR A 166 -0.62 16.15 15.49
CA TYR A 166 0.12 16.14 14.25
C TYR A 166 -0.82 16.32 13.06
N ALA A 167 -0.39 17.13 12.10
CA ALA A 167 -1.01 17.26 10.80
C ALA A 167 -0.32 16.33 9.79
N VAL A 168 -1.06 15.86 8.78
CA VAL A 168 -0.46 15.18 7.63
C VAL A 168 0.32 16.21 6.82
N ALA A 169 1.62 16.00 6.70
CA ALA A 169 2.51 16.81 5.89
C ALA A 169 2.71 16.26 4.49
N ALA A 170 2.77 14.93 4.37
CA ALA A 170 2.86 14.28 3.08
C ALA A 170 2.27 12.87 3.13
N THR A 171 1.76 12.42 1.99
CA THR A 171 1.40 11.01 1.72
C THR A 171 2.12 10.60 0.45
N THR A 172 2.73 9.42 0.45
CA THR A 172 3.37 8.84 -0.73
C THR A 172 2.95 7.40 -0.87
N GLU A 173 2.35 7.07 -2.01
CA GLU A 173 1.99 5.72 -2.43
C GLU A 173 3.03 5.27 -3.45
N THR A 174 3.60 4.07 -3.26
CA THR A 174 4.50 3.43 -4.23
C THR A 174 3.89 2.12 -4.66
N ILE A 175 3.59 1.99 -5.95
CA ILE A 175 2.94 0.83 -6.53
C ILE A 175 3.99 -0.21 -6.89
N ILE A 176 3.89 -1.38 -6.28
CA ILE A 176 4.72 -2.54 -6.54
C ILE A 176 4.22 -3.20 -7.83
N GLN A 177 5.08 -3.21 -8.84
CA GLN A 177 4.75 -3.76 -10.15
C GLN A 177 4.90 -5.28 -10.14
N ALA A 178 3.89 -5.99 -10.65
CA ALA A 178 3.93 -7.45 -10.76
C ALA A 178 4.98 -7.96 -11.77
N GLY A 179 5.38 -7.13 -12.74
CA GLY A 179 6.24 -7.55 -13.84
C GLY A 179 5.61 -8.71 -14.62
N ALA A 180 6.34 -9.82 -14.74
CA ALA A 180 5.88 -11.04 -15.41
C ALA A 180 5.18 -12.04 -14.47
N ALA A 181 5.01 -11.71 -13.18
CA ALA A 181 4.43 -12.62 -12.21
C ALA A 181 2.95 -12.90 -12.50
N THR A 182 2.56 -14.17 -12.37
CA THR A 182 1.15 -14.58 -12.52
C THR A 182 0.39 -14.57 -11.20
N THR A 183 1.10 -14.65 -10.08
CA THR A 183 0.58 -14.36 -8.74
C THR A 183 0.99 -12.94 -8.37
N ARG A 184 -0.01 -12.07 -8.15
CA ARG A 184 0.22 -10.66 -7.81
C ARG A 184 0.27 -10.47 -6.31
N LEU A 185 1.15 -9.58 -5.85
CA LEU A 185 1.13 -9.12 -4.47
C LEU A 185 -0.20 -8.41 -4.20
N ALA A 186 -0.84 -8.78 -3.10
CA ALA A 186 -2.07 -8.19 -2.58
C ALA A 186 -2.10 -8.45 -1.08
N VAL A 187 -1.38 -7.61 -0.33
CA VAL A 187 -1.23 -7.72 1.12
C VAL A 187 -2.52 -7.31 1.82
N GLU A 188 -3.02 -8.17 2.69
CA GLU A 188 -4.15 -7.89 3.58
C GLU A 188 -3.64 -7.88 5.02
N PRO A 189 -3.18 -6.74 5.56
CA PRO A 189 -2.42 -6.68 6.82
C PRO A 189 -3.14 -7.26 8.03
N PHE A 190 -4.47 -7.31 7.98
CA PHE A 190 -5.31 -7.77 9.07
C PHE A 190 -5.77 -9.22 8.91
N GLU A 191 -5.51 -9.86 7.76
CA GLU A 191 -5.74 -11.28 7.53
C GLU A 191 -4.44 -12.03 7.86
N ARG A 192 -4.42 -12.61 9.06
CA ARG A 192 -3.21 -13.17 9.65
C ARG A 192 -3.49 -14.49 10.33
N ASP A 193 -2.61 -15.45 10.11
CA ASP A 193 -2.76 -16.82 10.59
C ASP A 193 -1.46 -17.35 11.20
N THR A 194 -1.58 -18.27 12.16
CA THR A 194 -0.47 -19.12 12.60
C THR A 194 -0.64 -20.52 12.05
N PHE A 195 0.44 -21.14 11.59
CA PHE A 195 0.45 -22.49 11.05
C PHE A 195 1.33 -23.42 11.89
N ALA A 196 0.78 -24.54 12.35
CA ALA A 196 1.58 -25.62 12.92
C ALA A 196 2.08 -26.51 11.77
N ILE A 197 3.35 -26.33 11.38
CA ILE A 197 3.98 -27.04 10.27
C ILE A 197 4.94 -28.10 10.82
N ASP A 198 4.83 -29.34 10.37
CA ASP A 198 5.75 -30.41 10.77
C ASP A 198 7.09 -30.36 10.00
N ALA A 199 8.03 -31.24 10.37
CA ALA A 199 9.34 -31.31 9.73
C ALA A 199 9.31 -31.70 8.24
N ASN A 200 8.18 -32.20 7.73
CA ASN A 200 7.97 -32.55 6.33
C ASN A 200 7.22 -31.46 5.55
N GLY A 201 6.89 -30.33 6.20
CA GLY A 201 6.14 -29.23 5.60
C GLY A 201 4.62 -29.43 5.60
N VAL A 202 4.11 -30.40 6.36
CA VAL A 202 2.67 -30.66 6.47
C VAL A 202 2.05 -29.73 7.50
N VAL A 203 1.00 -29.01 7.10
CA VAL A 203 0.23 -28.12 7.97
C VAL A 203 -0.78 -28.94 8.77
N GLY A 204 -0.59 -29.04 10.08
CA GLY A 204 -1.45 -29.82 10.97
C GLY A 204 -2.55 -29.02 11.68
N GLN A 205 -2.34 -27.72 11.90
CA GLN A 205 -3.30 -26.81 12.53
C GLN A 205 -3.13 -25.40 11.99
N VAL A 206 -4.26 -24.68 11.88
CA VAL A 206 -4.32 -23.27 11.51
C VAL A 206 -5.13 -22.50 12.55
N GLN A 207 -4.68 -21.30 12.90
CA GLN A 207 -5.42 -20.40 13.78
C GLN A 207 -5.38 -18.97 13.23
N HIS A 208 -6.53 -18.31 13.14
CA HIS A 208 -6.61 -16.88 12.83
C HIS A 208 -6.15 -16.05 14.00
N VAL A 209 -5.37 -14.99 13.72
CA VAL A 209 -4.97 -13.97 14.69
C VAL A 209 -6.00 -12.84 14.67
N LEU A 210 -6.78 -12.73 15.74
CA LEU A 210 -7.82 -11.71 15.89
C LEU A 210 -7.21 -10.32 16.10
N PRO A 211 -8.02 -9.25 15.95
CA PRO A 211 -7.54 -7.88 16.13
C PRO A 211 -6.90 -7.56 17.49
N ASP A 212 -7.32 -8.26 18.53
CA ASP A 212 -6.79 -8.14 19.89
C ASP A 212 -5.54 -9.04 20.14
N GLY A 213 -5.07 -9.73 19.11
CA GLY A 213 -3.94 -10.67 19.16
C GLY A 213 -4.31 -12.06 19.66
N THR A 214 -5.57 -12.32 20.01
CA THR A 214 -5.99 -13.66 20.42
C THR A 214 -6.10 -14.62 19.24
N LEU A 215 -5.96 -15.92 19.49
CA LEU A 215 -5.96 -16.94 18.44
C LEU A 215 -7.30 -17.68 18.39
N LYS A 216 -7.81 -17.90 17.17
CA LYS A 216 -9.02 -18.67 16.91
C LYS A 216 -8.72 -19.82 15.97
N THR A 217 -8.90 -21.06 16.45
CA THR A 217 -8.65 -22.26 15.63
C THR A 217 -9.59 -22.30 14.42
N VAL A 218 -9.02 -22.59 13.25
CA VAL A 218 -9.75 -22.76 11.99
C VAL A 218 -10.13 -24.23 11.84
N ALA A 219 -11.42 -24.50 11.64
CA ALA A 219 -11.90 -25.81 11.26
C ALA A 219 -11.88 -25.92 9.74
N ALA A 220 -10.79 -26.47 9.17
CA ALA A 220 -10.68 -26.67 7.73
C ALA A 220 -11.84 -27.56 7.24
N SER A 221 -12.56 -27.06 6.24
CA SER A 221 -13.56 -27.87 5.54
C SER A 221 -12.86 -28.92 4.67
N ALA A 222 -13.57 -29.96 4.22
CA ALA A 222 -13.04 -30.92 3.25
C ALA A 222 -12.65 -30.27 1.89
N ALA A 223 -13.10 -29.04 1.63
CA ALA A 223 -12.78 -28.26 0.44
C ALA A 223 -11.56 -27.34 0.62
N THR A 224 -11.00 -27.25 1.84
CA THR A 224 -9.87 -26.38 2.16
C THR A 224 -8.63 -27.22 2.46
N THR A 225 -7.51 -26.88 1.84
CA THR A 225 -6.21 -27.50 2.10
C THR A 225 -5.15 -26.43 2.32
N TYR A 226 -4.20 -26.69 3.20
CA TYR A 226 -3.06 -25.82 3.47
C TYR A 226 -1.78 -26.53 3.04
N THR A 227 -0.93 -25.84 2.28
CA THR A 227 0.33 -26.38 1.75
C THR A 227 1.45 -25.41 2.01
N GLN A 228 2.53 -25.86 2.65
CA GLN A 228 3.75 -25.06 2.70
C GLN A 228 4.38 -25.03 1.31
N LEU A 229 4.50 -23.84 0.72
CA LEU A 229 5.10 -23.66 -0.60
C LEU A 229 6.63 -23.59 -0.51
N ALA A 230 7.13 -22.94 0.55
CA ALA A 230 8.53 -22.80 0.93
C ALA A 230 8.61 -22.42 2.42
N PRO A 231 9.79 -22.49 3.07
CA PRO A 231 9.96 -21.89 4.39
C PRO A 231 9.48 -20.44 4.40
N GLY A 232 8.65 -20.08 5.38
CA GLY A 232 8.04 -18.74 5.47
C GLY A 232 6.84 -18.49 4.54
N TYR A 233 6.40 -19.45 3.72
CA TYR A 233 5.25 -19.28 2.82
C TYR A 233 4.27 -20.47 2.86
N VAL A 234 3.00 -20.19 3.09
CA VAL A 234 1.90 -21.18 3.11
C VAL A 234 0.82 -20.74 2.15
N ALA A 235 0.24 -21.66 1.39
CA ALA A 235 -0.98 -21.39 0.62
C ALA A 235 -2.18 -22.10 1.22
N GLU A 236 -3.29 -21.38 1.37
CA GLU A 236 -4.63 -21.94 1.46
C GLU A 236 -5.16 -22.16 0.04
N PHE A 237 -5.69 -23.36 -0.23
CA PHE A 237 -6.49 -23.62 -1.43
C PHE A 237 -7.90 -23.99 -1.01
N HIS A 238 -8.88 -23.37 -1.67
CA HIS A 238 -10.29 -23.68 -1.50
C HIS A 238 -10.90 -24.13 -2.82
N THR A 239 -11.34 -25.39 -2.89
CA THR A 239 -11.86 -26.02 -4.11
C THR A 239 -13.35 -26.35 -3.99
N GLN A 240 -14.16 -25.73 -4.86
CA GLN A 240 -15.59 -26.04 -5.02
C GLN A 240 -15.86 -26.51 -6.45
N GLY A 241 -16.12 -27.81 -6.60
CA GLY A 241 -16.29 -28.43 -7.92
C GLY A 241 -15.02 -28.28 -8.76
N THR A 242 -15.13 -27.61 -9.90
CA THR A 242 -13.99 -27.33 -10.81
C THR A 242 -13.28 -26.00 -10.52
N HIS A 243 -13.75 -25.22 -9.55
CA HIS A 243 -13.19 -23.91 -9.23
C HIS A 243 -12.29 -24.03 -8.01
N THR A 244 -11.04 -23.58 -8.15
CA THR A 244 -10.11 -23.44 -7.04
C THR A 244 -9.70 -21.99 -6.92
N ARG A 245 -9.70 -21.47 -5.70
CA ARG A 245 -9.07 -20.20 -5.34
C ARG A 245 -7.94 -20.47 -4.35
N TYR A 246 -6.97 -19.58 -4.33
CA TYR A 246 -5.88 -19.65 -3.36
C TYR A 246 -5.68 -18.31 -2.66
N GLU A 247 -5.11 -18.41 -1.48
CA GLU A 247 -4.53 -17.31 -0.73
C GLU A 247 -3.13 -17.73 -0.27
N VAL A 248 -2.16 -16.83 -0.34
CA VAL A 248 -0.78 -17.07 0.08
C VAL A 248 -0.50 -16.22 1.29
N PHE A 249 0.07 -16.84 2.31
CA PHE A 249 0.49 -16.24 3.56
C PHE A 249 2.01 -16.25 3.65
N ALA A 250 2.61 -15.18 4.17
CA ALA A 250 4.05 -15.05 4.38
C ALA A 250 4.36 -14.69 5.84
N ASP A 251 5.36 -15.35 6.42
CA ASP A 251 5.98 -15.00 7.71
C ASP A 251 7.38 -14.48 7.41
N GLY A 252 7.46 -13.17 7.24
CA GLY A 252 8.67 -12.52 6.76
C GLY A 252 9.58 -12.00 7.85
N ASN A 253 9.00 -11.63 8.98
CA ASN A 253 9.73 -11.25 10.17
C ASN A 253 10.16 -12.47 11.03
N GLY A 254 9.65 -13.67 10.75
CA GLY A 254 9.99 -14.91 11.44
C GLY A 254 9.35 -15.05 12.83
N ASP A 255 8.25 -14.34 13.11
CA ASP A 255 7.57 -14.37 14.40
C ASP A 255 6.53 -15.51 14.52
N GLY A 256 6.27 -16.24 13.43
CA GLY A 256 5.33 -17.34 13.34
C GLY A 256 3.88 -16.92 13.09
N ILE A 257 3.61 -15.62 12.91
CA ILE A 257 2.35 -15.07 12.41
C ILE A 257 2.56 -14.73 10.95
N TYR A 258 1.75 -15.33 10.08
CA TYR A 258 1.82 -15.12 8.67
C TYR A 258 0.75 -14.12 8.24
N THR A 259 1.11 -13.17 7.39
CA THR A 259 0.22 -12.20 6.78
C THR A 259 -0.22 -12.67 5.40
N ALA A 260 -1.49 -12.51 5.02
CA ALA A 260 -1.95 -12.76 3.65
C ALA A 260 -1.30 -11.76 2.69
N VAL A 261 -0.65 -12.27 1.64
CA VAL A 261 0.17 -11.49 0.70
C VAL A 261 -0.25 -11.64 -0.76
N ALA A 262 -1.11 -12.60 -1.09
CA ALA A 262 -1.64 -12.74 -2.44
C ALA A 262 -2.92 -13.57 -2.43
N HIS A 263 -3.82 -13.28 -3.37
CA HIS A 263 -5.00 -14.09 -3.64
C HIS A 263 -5.14 -14.33 -5.14
N GLY A 264 -5.75 -15.45 -5.52
CA GLY A 264 -5.93 -15.77 -6.93
C GLY A 264 -6.82 -16.98 -7.19
N ALA A 265 -6.88 -17.36 -8.47
CA ALA A 265 -7.66 -18.49 -8.94
C ALA A 265 -6.74 -19.54 -9.60
N GLY A 266 -7.17 -20.80 -9.56
CA GLY A 266 -6.41 -21.95 -10.05
C GLY A 266 -5.70 -22.72 -8.94
N THR A 267 -4.92 -23.71 -9.34
CA THR A 267 -4.23 -24.65 -8.43
C THR A 267 -2.72 -24.40 -8.36
N THR A 268 -2.23 -23.35 -9.02
CA THR A 268 -0.81 -23.02 -9.13
C THR A 268 -0.54 -21.64 -8.58
N VAL A 269 0.46 -21.54 -7.71
CA VAL A 269 0.99 -20.27 -7.19
C VAL A 269 2.37 -20.06 -7.83
N ASP A 270 2.56 -18.92 -8.46
CA ASP A 270 3.86 -18.46 -8.95
C ASP A 270 4.62 -17.80 -7.80
N LEU A 271 5.16 -18.65 -6.92
CA LEU A 271 5.86 -18.17 -5.73
C LEU A 271 7.10 -17.35 -6.08
N VAL A 272 7.83 -17.73 -7.14
CA VAL A 272 9.03 -17.00 -7.58
C VAL A 272 8.67 -15.61 -8.08
N GLY A 273 7.62 -15.48 -8.89
CA GLY A 273 7.10 -14.19 -9.33
C GLY A 273 6.55 -13.35 -8.17
N LEU A 274 5.88 -13.96 -7.20
CA LEU A 274 5.43 -13.28 -5.98
C LEU A 274 6.62 -12.75 -5.16
N GLN A 275 7.63 -13.58 -4.91
CA GLN A 275 8.83 -13.19 -4.17
C GLN A 275 9.62 -12.08 -4.86
N ALA A 276 9.64 -12.05 -6.20
CA ALA A 276 10.29 -10.97 -6.95
C ALA A 276 9.63 -9.59 -6.74
N GLN A 277 8.36 -9.55 -6.31
CA GLN A 277 7.66 -8.30 -5.95
C GLN A 277 7.98 -7.84 -4.53
N ILE A 278 8.43 -8.75 -3.64
CA ILE A 278 8.64 -8.47 -2.22
C ILE A 278 10.11 -8.07 -1.99
N SER A 279 10.33 -6.76 -1.81
CA SER A 279 11.64 -6.25 -1.38
C SER A 279 11.97 -6.70 0.06
N SER A 280 13.23 -6.63 0.46
CA SER A 280 13.63 -6.96 1.85
C SER A 280 12.94 -6.08 2.91
N ALA A 281 12.65 -4.82 2.57
CA ALA A 281 11.93 -3.91 3.48
C ALA A 281 10.47 -4.32 3.66
N ILE A 282 9.80 -4.76 2.58
CA ILE A 282 8.45 -5.32 2.65
C ILE A 282 8.49 -6.64 3.43
N HIS A 283 9.45 -7.50 3.11
CA HIS A 283 9.58 -8.80 3.76
C HIS A 283 9.71 -8.69 5.27
N ALA A 284 10.44 -7.70 5.78
CA ALA A 284 10.67 -7.52 7.21
C ALA A 284 9.43 -7.09 8.02
N VAL A 285 8.33 -6.69 7.36
CA VAL A 285 7.09 -6.24 8.00
C VAL A 285 5.90 -7.18 7.73
N LEU A 286 6.11 -8.23 6.94
CA LEU A 286 5.13 -9.29 6.68
C LEU A 286 5.19 -10.37 7.75
#